data_AF-A0A960S9R0-F1
#
_entry.id   AF-A0A960S9R0-F1
#
_cell.length_a   1.000
_cell.length_b   1.000
_cell.length_c   1.000
_cell.angle_alpha   90.00
_cell.angle_beta   90.00
_cell.angle_gamma   90.00
#
_symmetry.space_group_name_H-M   'P 1'
#
loop_
_entity.id
_entity.type
_entity.pdbx_description
1 polymer ?
#
loop_
_entity_poly.entity_id
_entity_poly.type
_entity_poly.pdbx_seq_one_letter_code
_entity_poly.pdbx_strand_id
1 'polypeptide(L)'
;MRPDFPFAQKLTVPLGARVIFKGDLHGDFRSLNLFVEGLRQQGEMESNSYKFKTDFYLIFLGDYVDRGLWGVEVIHLLMQLKLANPERVFLVRGNHEDPEMANNLGFRQEYEANLSPSHQQSPTRWAFSFSNIMLMEFIPLPMTTTEMSLPPTKR
;
A
#
# COMPACT_ATOMS: atom_id res chain seq x y z
N MET A 1 7.11 -5.47 -15.18
CA MET A 1 6.77 -6.92 -15.17
C MET A 1 5.74 -7.27 -16.23
N ARG A 2 5.74 -8.51 -16.78
CA ARG A 2 4.59 -9.02 -17.55
C ARG A 2 3.44 -9.33 -16.57
N PRO A 3 2.19 -8.89 -16.83
CA PRO A 3 1.07 -9.10 -15.91
C PRO A 3 0.73 -10.58 -15.65
N ASP A 4 1.23 -11.49 -16.50
CA ASP A 4 0.84 -12.90 -16.51
C ASP A 4 1.73 -13.81 -15.64
N PHE A 5 2.75 -13.26 -14.98
CA PHE A 5 3.63 -14.04 -14.10
C PHE A 5 3.23 -13.86 -12.64
N PRO A 6 3.01 -14.95 -11.88
CA PRO A 6 2.73 -14.84 -10.46
C PRO A 6 3.92 -14.18 -9.77
N PHE A 7 3.68 -13.03 -9.16
CA PHE A 7 4.65 -12.37 -8.31
C PHE A 7 4.62 -13.01 -6.93
N ALA A 8 5.75 -13.53 -6.48
CA ALA A 8 5.93 -14.05 -5.14
C ALA A 8 7.14 -13.39 -4.49
N GLN A 9 6.95 -12.88 -3.27
CA GLN A 9 8.01 -12.29 -2.48
C GLN A 9 8.09 -12.99 -1.13
N LYS A 10 9.28 -13.46 -0.77
CA LYS A 10 9.54 -13.98 0.58
C LYS A 10 9.68 -12.80 1.55
N LEU A 11 8.75 -12.70 2.49
CA LEU A 11 8.88 -11.82 3.65
C LEU A 11 9.45 -12.63 4.81
N THR A 12 10.52 -12.14 5.44
CA THR A 12 11.06 -12.72 6.68
C THR A 12 10.75 -11.76 7.81
N VAL A 13 10.07 -12.25 8.84
CA VAL A 13 9.72 -11.48 10.04
C VAL A 13 10.47 -12.03 11.25
N PRO A 14 10.80 -11.19 12.25
CA PRO A 14 11.38 -11.64 13.51
C PRO A 14 10.54 -12.71 14.20
N LEU A 15 11.19 -13.60 14.94
CA LEU A 15 10.51 -14.61 15.73
C LEU A 15 9.66 -13.92 16.81
N GLY A 16 8.37 -14.26 16.87
CA GLY A 16 7.43 -13.65 17.82
C GLY A 16 6.80 -12.34 17.34
N ALA A 17 7.17 -11.83 16.16
CA ALA A 17 6.51 -10.67 15.58
C ALA A 17 5.04 -10.98 15.25
N ARG A 18 4.15 -10.04 15.56
CA ARG A 18 2.73 -10.14 15.20
C ARG A 18 2.53 -9.74 13.74
N VAL A 19 1.79 -10.53 12.98
CA VAL A 19 1.45 -10.24 11.57
C VAL A 19 -0.06 -10.13 11.44
N ILE A 20 -0.52 -9.02 10.87
CA ILE A 20 -1.92 -8.73 10.65
C ILE A 20 -2.18 -8.74 9.15
N PHE A 21 -3.16 -9.52 8.72
CA PHE A 21 -3.64 -9.56 7.34
C PHE A 21 -4.97 -8.84 7.24
N LYS A 22 -5.11 -7.97 6.24
CA LYS A 22 -6.37 -7.28 5.93
C LYS A 22 -6.74 -7.55 4.47
N GLY A 23 -7.91 -8.16 4.29
CA GLY A 23 -8.47 -8.48 2.99
C GLY A 23 -9.12 -7.26 2.32
N ASP A 24 -9.97 -7.56 1.37
CA ASP A 24 -10.62 -6.65 0.43
C ASP A 24 -11.21 -5.42 1.12
N LEU A 25 -11.05 -4.26 0.49
CA LEU A 25 -11.57 -2.99 0.98
C LEU A 25 -12.67 -2.45 0.07
N HIS A 26 -12.53 -2.60 -1.25
CA HIS A 26 -13.53 -2.17 -2.24
C HIS A 26 -14.11 -0.77 -1.95
N GLY A 27 -13.23 0.22 -1.75
CA GLY A 27 -13.64 1.60 -1.46
C GLY A 27 -14.36 1.81 -0.12
N ASP A 28 -14.32 0.86 0.82
CA ASP A 28 -14.82 1.02 2.19
C ASP A 28 -13.81 1.74 3.09
N PHE A 29 -13.69 3.05 2.86
CA PHE A 29 -12.84 3.92 3.67
C PHE A 29 -13.24 3.90 5.15
N ARG A 30 -14.53 3.78 5.47
CA ARG A 30 -15.01 3.84 6.86
C ARG A 30 -14.45 2.68 7.67
N SER A 31 -14.52 1.46 7.15
CA SER A 31 -13.98 0.27 7.82
C SER A 31 -12.45 0.32 7.92
N LEU A 32 -11.77 0.85 6.90
CA LEU A 32 -10.32 1.05 6.96
C LEU A 32 -9.94 2.06 8.06
N ASN A 33 -10.64 3.20 8.13
CA ASN A 33 -10.38 4.25 9.11
C ASN A 33 -10.64 3.76 10.55
N LEU A 34 -11.75 3.04 10.77
CA LEU A 34 -12.06 2.45 12.08
C LEU A 34 -10.99 1.45 12.53
N PHE A 35 -10.44 0.66 11.59
CA PHE A 35 -9.34 -0.25 11.88
C PHE A 35 -8.08 0.51 12.33
N VAL A 36 -7.71 1.58 11.63
CA VAL A 36 -6.54 2.41 11.98
C VAL A 36 -6.74 3.10 13.33
N GLU A 37 -7.92 3.65 13.60
CA GLU A 37 -8.23 4.24 14.91
C GLU A 37 -8.19 3.18 16.03
N GLY A 38 -8.63 1.94 15.76
CA GLY A 38 -8.50 0.83 16.69
C GLY A 38 -7.05 0.54 17.08
N LEU A 39 -6.14 0.49 16.09
CA LEU A 39 -4.70 0.35 16.34
C LEU A 39 -4.16 1.52 17.18
N ARG A 40 -4.59 2.75 16.90
CA ARG A 40 -4.19 3.93 17.69
C ARG A 40 -4.68 3.84 19.14
N GLN A 41 -5.93 3.44 19.36
CA GLN A 41 -6.51 3.28 20.70
C GLN A 41 -5.80 2.18 21.51
N GLN A 42 -5.34 1.13 20.84
CA GLN A 42 -4.53 0.06 21.44
C GLN A 42 -3.09 0.49 21.74
N GLY A 43 -2.69 1.72 21.38
CA GLY A 43 -1.34 2.23 21.59
C GLY A 43 -0.30 1.69 20.60
N GLU A 44 -0.76 1.04 19.52
CA GLU A 44 0.07 0.43 18.48
C GLU A 44 0.64 1.49 17.52
N MET A 45 0.06 2.69 17.51
CA MET A 45 0.43 3.82 16.63
C MET A 45 0.68 5.10 17.42
N GLU A 46 1.47 6.00 16.84
CA GLU A 46 1.60 7.37 17.36
C GLU A 46 0.27 8.13 17.28
N SER A 47 0.04 9.07 18.19
CA SER A 47 -1.23 9.81 18.26
C SER A 47 -1.43 10.75 17.07
N ASN A 48 -0.33 11.32 16.55
CA ASN A 48 -0.35 12.39 15.55
C ASN A 48 0.32 11.98 14.24
N SER A 49 0.54 10.68 14.02
CA SER A 49 1.14 10.16 12.79
C SER A 49 0.61 8.75 12.49
N TYR A 50 0.96 8.22 11.32
CA TYR A 50 0.65 6.85 10.93
C TYR A 50 1.76 5.85 11.30
N LYS A 51 2.77 6.28 12.05
CA LYS A 51 3.91 5.44 12.41
C LYS A 51 3.55 4.46 13.53
N PHE A 52 3.94 3.19 13.37
CA PHE A 52 3.72 2.15 14.38
C PHE A 52 4.74 2.27 15.52
N LYS A 53 4.26 2.16 16.75
CA LYS A 53 5.05 2.18 18.00
C LYS A 53 5.53 0.80 18.43
N THR A 54 4.80 -0.23 18.02
CA THR A 54 5.00 -1.62 18.42
C THR A 54 5.52 -2.44 17.23
N ASP A 55 6.00 -3.65 17.52
CA ASP A 55 6.55 -4.54 16.51
C ASP A 55 5.46 -5.44 15.92
N PHE A 56 4.85 -4.96 14.84
CA PHE A 56 3.95 -5.75 14.03
C PHE A 56 4.08 -5.41 12.54
N TYR A 57 3.65 -6.36 11.72
CA TYR A 57 3.61 -6.28 10.27
C TYR A 57 2.15 -6.23 9.82
N LEU A 58 1.84 -5.36 8.87
CA LEU A 58 0.50 -5.19 8.30
C LEU A 58 0.55 -5.49 6.80
N ILE A 59 -0.18 -6.51 6.39
CA ILE A 59 -0.22 -6.99 5.01
C ILE A 59 -1.65 -6.82 4.50
N PHE A 60 -1.81 -5.94 3.53
CA PHE A 60 -3.04 -5.79 2.76
C PHE A 60 -2.99 -6.71 1.54
N LEU A 61 -4.11 -7.38 1.26
CA LEU A 61 -4.17 -8.48 0.29
C LEU A 61 -4.64 -8.07 -1.12
N GLY A 62 -4.98 -6.80 -1.32
CA GLY A 62 -5.48 -6.28 -2.59
C GLY A 62 -6.94 -5.84 -2.52
N ASP A 63 -7.53 -5.63 -3.69
CA ASP A 63 -8.94 -5.24 -3.89
C ASP A 63 -9.32 -4.00 -3.06
N TYR A 64 -8.53 -2.95 -3.26
CA TYR A 64 -8.62 -1.68 -2.56
C TYR A 64 -9.75 -0.81 -3.07
N VAL A 65 -9.92 -0.83 -4.39
CA VAL A 65 -10.81 0.06 -5.12
C VAL A 65 -12.01 -0.71 -5.68
N ASP A 66 -12.88 0.02 -6.38
CA ASP A 66 -14.14 -0.45 -6.97
C ASP A 66 -15.25 -0.77 -5.96
N ARG A 67 -16.50 -0.76 -6.44
CA ARG A 67 -17.76 -1.04 -5.72
C ARG A 67 -18.16 -0.06 -4.59
N GLY A 68 -17.19 0.43 -3.83
CA GLY A 68 -17.38 1.51 -2.86
C GLY A 68 -17.25 2.90 -3.49
N LEU A 69 -17.58 3.93 -2.69
CA LEU A 69 -17.61 5.33 -3.13
C LEU A 69 -16.34 6.13 -2.75
N TRP A 70 -15.41 5.51 -2.03
CA TRP A 70 -14.28 6.18 -1.37
C TRP A 70 -12.95 5.47 -1.68
N GLY A 71 -12.78 4.99 -2.91
CA GLY A 71 -11.55 4.33 -3.35
C GLY A 71 -10.34 5.26 -3.29
N VAL A 72 -10.52 6.55 -3.58
CA VAL A 72 -9.43 7.54 -3.55
C VAL A 72 -8.91 7.71 -2.13
N GLU A 73 -9.81 7.83 -1.15
CA GLU A 73 -9.47 7.93 0.26
C GLU A 73 -8.84 6.65 0.81
N VAL A 74 -9.31 5.48 0.35
CA VAL A 74 -8.69 4.19 0.68
C VAL A 74 -7.23 4.18 0.22
N ILE A 75 -6.97 4.47 -1.06
CA ILE A 75 -5.61 4.51 -1.59
C ILE A 75 -4.76 5.56 -0.86
N HIS A 76 -5.32 6.73 -0.57
CA HIS A 76 -4.62 7.79 0.16
C HIS A 76 -4.14 7.31 1.55
N LEU A 77 -5.02 6.68 2.32
CA LEU A 77 -4.70 6.18 3.65
C LEU A 77 -3.70 5.01 3.61
N LEU A 78 -3.85 4.08 2.66
CA LEU A 78 -2.89 2.99 2.45
C LEU A 78 -1.49 3.53 2.15
N MET A 79 -1.38 4.57 1.32
CA MET A 79 -0.10 5.21 1.00
C MET A 79 0.51 5.91 2.22
N GLN A 80 -0.28 6.59 3.05
CA GLN A 80 0.20 7.19 4.29
C GLN A 80 0.78 6.14 5.25
N LEU A 81 0.09 5.01 5.42
CA LEU A 81 0.57 3.89 6.24
C LEU A 81 1.87 3.30 5.69
N LYS A 82 1.95 3.08 4.37
CA LYS A 82 3.14 2.55 3.69
C LYS A 82 4.33 3.50 3.82
N LEU A 83 4.14 4.79 3.58
CA LEU A 83 5.21 5.80 3.68
C LEU A 83 5.72 5.96 5.11
N ALA A 84 4.84 5.88 6.11
CA ALA A 84 5.23 5.96 7.51
C ALA A 84 5.94 4.69 8.02
N ASN A 85 5.69 3.53 7.39
CA ASN A 85 6.18 2.23 7.84
C ASN A 85 6.64 1.34 6.66
N PRO A 86 7.63 1.77 5.87
CA PRO A 86 7.97 1.13 4.60
C PRO A 86 8.39 -0.34 4.72
N GLU A 87 8.98 -0.74 5.84
CA GLU A 87 9.45 -2.11 6.11
C GLU A 87 8.42 -2.99 6.84
N ARG A 88 7.29 -2.41 7.28
CA ARG A 88 6.28 -3.11 8.10
C ARG A 88 4.90 -3.16 7.43
N VAL A 89 4.62 -2.31 6.45
CA VAL A 89 3.37 -2.29 5.69
C VAL A 89 3.59 -2.81 4.26
N PHE A 90 2.78 -3.77 3.83
CA PHE A 90 2.85 -4.41 2.51
C PHE A 90 1.46 -4.38 1.86
N LEU A 91 1.38 -4.05 0.56
CA LEU A 91 0.13 -3.81 -0.17
C LEU A 91 -0.07 -4.74 -1.39
N VAL A 92 -0.26 -6.04 -1.22
CA VAL A 92 -0.34 -6.98 -2.35
C VAL A 92 -1.37 -6.55 -3.39
N ARG A 93 -1.08 -6.77 -4.68
CA ARG A 93 -2.00 -6.46 -5.78
C ARG A 93 -3.13 -7.50 -5.84
N GLY A 94 -4.38 -7.05 -5.80
CA GLY A 94 -5.56 -7.85 -6.10
C GLY A 94 -5.93 -7.78 -7.58
N ASN A 95 -7.04 -8.40 -7.95
CA ASN A 95 -7.52 -8.42 -9.34
C ASN A 95 -8.18 -7.09 -9.74
N HIS A 96 -8.68 -6.31 -8.78
CA HIS A 96 -9.28 -5.00 -9.04
C HIS A 96 -8.27 -3.88 -9.27
N GLU A 97 -7.00 -4.10 -8.93
CA GLU A 97 -5.88 -3.21 -9.25
C GLU A 97 -5.38 -3.37 -10.70
N ASP A 98 -6.25 -3.81 -11.61
CA ASP A 98 -6.01 -3.86 -13.05
C ASP A 98 -6.57 -2.61 -13.75
N PRO A 99 -5.79 -1.93 -14.63
CA PRO A 99 -6.24 -0.72 -15.31
C PRO A 99 -7.55 -0.87 -16.07
N GLU A 100 -7.84 -2.07 -16.59
CA GLU A 100 -9.08 -2.36 -17.30
C GLU A 100 -10.26 -2.51 -16.32
N MET A 101 -10.05 -3.22 -15.21
CA MET A 101 -11.06 -3.41 -14.15
C MET A 101 -11.42 -2.09 -13.46
N ALA A 102 -10.42 -1.32 -13.03
CA ALA A 102 -10.62 -0.03 -12.35
C ALA A 102 -11.27 1.05 -13.24
N ASN A 103 -11.08 0.95 -14.56
CA ASN A 103 -11.76 1.80 -15.53
C ASN A 103 -13.24 1.38 -15.70
N ASN A 104 -13.52 0.09 -15.71
CA ASN A 104 -14.85 -0.45 -15.94
C ASN A 104 -15.77 -0.37 -14.71
N LEU A 105 -15.22 -0.22 -13.51
CA LEU A 105 -15.97 -0.25 -12.23
C LEU A 105 -16.08 1.10 -11.52
N GLY A 106 -15.77 2.20 -12.20
CA GLY A 106 -16.09 3.56 -11.75
C GLY A 106 -14.97 4.29 -10.99
N PHE A 107 -13.91 3.59 -10.55
CA PHE A 107 -12.81 4.23 -9.82
C PHE A 107 -12.10 5.31 -10.63
N ARG A 108 -11.97 5.15 -11.96
CA ARG A 108 -11.43 6.21 -12.82
C ARG A 108 -12.25 7.51 -12.74
N GLN A 109 -13.58 7.40 -12.77
CA GLN A 109 -14.46 8.57 -12.73
C GLN A 109 -14.36 9.26 -11.37
N GLU A 110 -14.30 8.47 -10.29
CA GLU A 110 -14.04 8.97 -8.93
C GLU A 110 -12.70 9.72 -8.86
N TYR A 111 -11.63 9.15 -9.40
CA TYR A 111 -10.31 9.78 -9.43
C TYR A 111 -10.31 11.09 -10.23
N GLU A 112 -10.87 11.08 -11.44
CA GLU A 112 -10.96 12.27 -12.30
C GLU A 112 -11.82 13.38 -11.66
N ALA A 113 -12.90 13.03 -10.95
CA ALA A 113 -13.73 13.98 -10.21
C ALA A 113 -12.98 14.65 -9.03
N ASN A 114 -12.03 13.93 -8.43
CA ASN A 114 -11.21 14.43 -7.32
C ASN A 114 -9.97 15.23 -7.79
N LEU A 115 -9.68 15.27 -9.10
CA LEU A 115 -8.61 16.09 -9.64
C LEU A 115 -9.04 17.55 -9.85
N SER A 116 -8.10 18.47 -9.63
CA SER A 116 -8.31 19.88 -10.02
C SER A 116 -8.60 20.00 -11.53
N PRO A 117 -9.40 21.00 -11.98
CA PRO A 117 -9.81 21.12 -13.38
C PRO A 117 -8.64 21.20 -14.39
N SER A 118 -7.49 21.73 -13.96
CA SER A 118 -6.27 21.80 -14.79
C SER A 118 -5.61 20.43 -15.02
N HIS A 119 -5.95 19.42 -14.21
CA HIS A 119 -5.39 18.08 -14.26
C HIS A 119 -6.28 17.07 -14.99
N GLN A 120 -7.55 17.41 -15.28
CA GLN A 120 -8.52 16.54 -15.96
C GLN A 120 -8.26 16.38 -17.48
N GLN A 121 -7.49 17.26 -18.13
CA GLN A 121 -7.39 17.31 -19.60
C GLN A 121 -6.35 16.35 -20.23
N SER A 122 -5.79 15.38 -19.49
CA SER A 122 -4.74 14.49 -20.01
C SER A 122 -5.09 13.00 -19.80
N PRO A 123 -5.61 12.31 -20.84
CA PRO A 123 -5.94 10.88 -20.79
C PRO A 123 -4.73 9.98 -20.50
N THR A 124 -3.55 10.38 -20.94
CA THR A 124 -2.27 9.68 -20.67
C THR A 124 -1.88 9.72 -19.19
N ARG A 125 -2.42 10.67 -18.42
CA ARG A 125 -2.11 10.82 -17.00
C ARG A 125 -2.83 9.81 -16.11
N TRP A 126 -4.04 9.35 -16.47
CA TRP A 126 -4.71 8.26 -15.74
C TRP A 126 -3.91 6.98 -15.81
N ALA A 127 -3.61 6.49 -17.01
CA ALA A 127 -2.85 5.26 -17.18
C ALA A 127 -1.47 5.38 -16.51
N PHE A 128 -0.80 6.53 -16.60
CA PHE A 128 0.49 6.76 -15.95
C PHE A 128 0.39 6.88 -14.42
N SER A 129 -0.57 7.64 -13.88
CA SER A 129 -0.75 7.82 -12.43
C SER A 129 -1.32 6.57 -11.77
N PHE A 130 -2.32 5.92 -12.37
CA PHE A 130 -2.85 4.64 -11.90
C PHE A 130 -1.78 3.56 -11.98
N SER A 131 -0.99 3.52 -13.07
CA SER A 131 0.18 2.64 -13.14
C SER A 131 1.24 3.01 -12.10
N ASN A 132 1.50 4.27 -11.78
CA ASN A 132 2.48 4.59 -10.73
C ASN A 132 1.95 4.39 -9.30
N ILE A 133 0.63 4.44 -9.10
CA ILE A 133 -0.04 4.18 -7.82
C ILE A 133 -0.16 2.66 -7.58
N MET A 134 -0.45 1.88 -8.64
CA MET A 134 -0.71 0.44 -8.58
C MET A 134 0.47 -0.44 -9.03
N LEU A 135 1.40 0.08 -9.87
CA LEU A 135 2.70 -0.51 -10.22
C LEU A 135 3.83 0.08 -9.37
N MET A 136 3.58 0.57 -8.16
CA MET A 136 4.63 0.59 -7.15
C MET A 136 5.04 -0.86 -6.93
N GLU A 137 5.98 -1.32 -7.77
CA GLU A 137 6.59 -2.62 -7.66
C GLU A 137 7.01 -2.77 -6.20
N PHE A 138 6.65 -3.93 -5.66
CA PHE A 138 6.92 -4.47 -4.34
C PHE A 138 8.41 -4.60 -4.03
N ILE A 139 9.20 -3.57 -4.32
CA ILE A 139 10.63 -3.52 -4.10
C ILE A 139 10.84 -2.86 -2.73
N PRO A 140 11.41 -3.57 -1.74
CA PRO A 140 11.92 -2.88 -0.56
C PRO A 140 12.92 -1.83 -1.05
N LEU A 141 12.69 -0.55 -0.73
CA LEU A 141 13.68 0.49 -0.97
C LEU A 141 15.03 -0.03 -0.46
N PRO A 142 16.10 -0.02 -1.27
CA PRO A 142 17.35 -0.63 -0.89
C PRO A 142 17.80 -0.04 0.44
N MET A 143 18.04 -0.92 1.43
CA MET A 143 18.72 -0.53 2.65
C MET A 143 20.03 0.14 2.22
N THR A 144 20.28 1.36 2.70
CA THR A 144 21.64 1.90 2.73
C THR A 144 22.52 0.87 3.42
N THR A 145 23.34 0.19 2.63
CA THR A 145 24.36 -0.74 3.10
C THR A 145 25.31 0.05 3.99
N THR A 146 25.09 0.01 5.30
CA THR A 146 26.20 0.25 6.23
C THR A 146 27.06 -1.00 6.09
N GLU A 147 28.24 -0.85 5.51
CA GLU A 147 29.20 -1.93 5.32
C GLU A 147 29.39 -2.68 6.63
N MET A 148 28.92 -3.92 6.68
CA MET A 148 29.28 -4.85 7.72
C MET A 148 30.67 -5.38 7.33
N SER A 149 31.71 -4.71 7.82
CA SER A 149 33.08 -5.15 7.65
C SER A 149 33.26 -6.53 8.29
N LEU A 150 33.60 -7.52 7.47
CA LEU A 150 34.01 -8.83 7.97
C LEU A 150 35.33 -8.66 8.75
N PRO A 151 35.47 -9.25 9.94
CA PRO A 151 36.74 -9.22 10.66
C PRO A 151 37.82 -9.96 9.86
N PRO A 152 39.07 -9.47 9.85
CA PRO A 152 40.14 -10.08 9.07
C PRO A 152 40.42 -11.50 9.57
N THR A 153 40.32 -12.47 8.67
CA THR A 153 40.80 -13.84 8.90
C THR A 153 42.31 -13.78 9.14
N LYS A 154 42.74 -14.10 10.36
CA LYS A 154 44.15 -14.35 10.68
C LYS A 154 44.63 -15.54 9.85
N ARG A 155 45.62 -15.33 8.99
CA ARG A 155 46.55 -16.38 8.54
C ARG A 155 47.76 -16.38 9.44
#